data_AF-A0A932R6L8-F1
#
_entry.id   AF-A0A932R6L8-F1
#
_cell.length_a   1.000
_cell.length_b   1.000
_cell.length_c   1.000
_cell.angle_alpha   90.00
_cell.angle_beta   90.00
_cell.angle_gamma   90.00
#
_symmetry.space_group_name_H-M   'P 1'
#
loop_
_entity.id
_entity.type
_entity.pdbx_description
1 polymer ?
#
loop_
_entity_poly.entity_id
_entity_poly.type
_entity_poly.pdbx_seq_one_letter_code
_entity_poly.pdbx_strand_id
1 'polypeptide(L)'
;MRKQKGFSLIELLIVVAIILIIAAIAIPNLLRARMAANESSAAAAIRSITSAEVAYYGAFPTIGYAVQLQDLGRTAPCVPVPTSACLLDNNLANAVPGSGGHSGYQFLATGLNFGSPLNSAFVAGATPVTPSSSGTRDFCSITDGALRSQTTTGGVPPNTLAACLAYAIAQ
;
A
#
# COMPACT_ATOMS: atom_id res chain seq x y z
N MET A 1 38.08 -5.40 -48.43
CA MET A 1 38.32 -5.99 -47.09
C MET A 1 38.07 -4.92 -46.03
N ARG A 2 36.97 -5.02 -45.26
CA ARG A 2 36.68 -4.09 -44.16
C ARG A 2 37.53 -4.48 -42.95
N LYS A 3 38.44 -3.61 -42.50
CA LYS A 3 39.17 -3.81 -41.23
C LYS A 3 38.16 -3.75 -40.09
N GLN A 4 37.89 -4.88 -39.44
CA GLN A 4 37.19 -4.87 -38.17
C GLN A 4 38.16 -4.38 -37.09
N LYS A 5 37.87 -3.20 -36.52
CA LYS A 5 38.56 -2.74 -35.31
C LYS A 5 37.96 -3.54 -34.14
N GLY A 6 38.74 -4.47 -33.58
CA GLY A 6 38.38 -5.16 -32.35
C GLY A 6 38.52 -4.23 -31.15
N PHE A 7 37.64 -4.40 -30.15
CA PHE A 7 37.70 -3.71 -28.87
C PHE A 7 38.95 -4.16 -28.10
N SER A 8 39.69 -3.23 -27.49
CA SER A 8 40.83 -3.57 -26.64
C SER A 8 40.36 -4.03 -25.25
N LEU A 9 41.07 -5.00 -24.65
CA LEU A 9 40.79 -5.43 -23.28
C LEU A 9 40.87 -4.27 -22.27
N ILE A 10 41.78 -3.32 -22.48
CA ILE A 10 41.91 -2.16 -21.60
C ILE A 10 40.72 -1.20 -21.74
N GLU A 11 40.15 -1.07 -22.94
CA GLU A 11 38.95 -0.26 -23.16
C GLU A 11 37.76 -0.85 -22.41
N LEU A 12 37.61 -2.17 -22.43
CA LEU A 12 36.55 -2.86 -21.69
C LEU A 12 36.72 -2.73 -20.17
N LEU A 13 37.95 -2.82 -19.66
CA LEU A 13 38.24 -2.69 -18.23
C LEU A 13 37.90 -1.30 -17.68
N ILE A 14 38.25 -0.24 -18.41
CA ILE A 14 37.94 1.14 -17.99
C ILE A 14 36.42 1.37 -17.99
N VAL A 15 35.70 0.86 -19.00
CA VAL A 15 34.24 0.97 -19.07
C VAL A 15 33.59 0.28 -17.88
N VAL A 16 34.00 -0.95 -17.55
CA VAL A 16 33.47 -1.67 -16.39
C VAL A 16 33.78 -0.93 -15.09
N ALA A 17 35.00 -0.40 -14.91
CA ALA A 17 35.36 0.37 -13.72
C ALA A 17 34.46 1.60 -13.50
N ILE A 18 34.18 2.37 -14.56
CA ILE A 18 33.31 3.55 -14.47
C ILE A 18 31.86 3.15 -14.17
N ILE A 19 31.34 2.10 -14.82
CA ILE A 19 29.98 1.59 -14.55
C ILE A 19 29.85 1.17 -13.09
N LEU A 20 30.85 0.50 -12.51
CA LEU A 20 30.82 0.08 -11.10
C LEU A 20 30.81 1.28 -10.13
N ILE A 21 31.54 2.36 -10.42
CA ILE A 21 31.52 3.58 -9.60
C ILE A 21 30.13 4.23 -9.64
N ILE A 22 29.54 4.35 -10.83
CA ILE A 22 28.20 4.94 -10.99
C ILE A 22 27.15 4.06 -10.27
N ALA A 23 27.22 2.74 -10.46
CA ALA A 23 26.28 1.80 -9.84
C ALA A 23 26.32 1.85 -8.31
N ALA A 24 27.52 1.96 -7.70
CA ALA A 24 27.68 2.04 -6.25
C ALA A 24 26.95 3.24 -5.61
N ILE A 25 26.86 4.37 -6.31
CA ILE A 25 26.15 5.57 -5.85
C ILE A 25 24.66 5.51 -6.21
N ALA A 26 24.34 5.05 -7.41
CA ALA A 26 22.98 5.07 -7.95
C ALA A 26 22.06 4.05 -7.28
N ILE A 27 22.53 2.82 -7.03
CA ILE A 27 21.71 1.75 -6.46
C ILE A 27 21.10 2.12 -5.09
N PRO A 28 21.86 2.58 -4.07
CA PRO A 28 21.27 2.90 -2.77
C PRO A 28 20.29 4.07 -2.85
N ASN A 29 20.54 5.05 -3.71
CA ASN A 29 19.62 6.17 -3.92
C ASN A 29 18.33 5.72 -4.61
N LEU A 30 18.42 4.83 -5.61
CA LEU A 30 17.27 4.26 -6.29
C LEU A 30 16.39 3.44 -5.32
N LEU A 31 17.01 2.66 -4.42
CA LEU A 31 16.27 1.91 -3.40
C LEU A 31 15.51 2.83 -2.44
N ARG A 32 16.15 3.90 -1.96
CA ARG A 32 15.48 4.92 -1.13
C ARG A 32 14.34 5.62 -1.86
N ALA A 33 14.55 5.99 -3.13
CA ALA A 33 13.51 6.60 -3.95
C ALA A 33 12.31 5.67 -4.16
N ARG A 34 12.56 4.37 -4.37
CA ARG A 34 11.50 3.36 -4.48
C ARG A 34 10.71 3.22 -3.18
N MET A 35 11.37 3.16 -2.02
CA MET A 35 10.67 3.11 -0.73
C MET A 35 9.80 4.34 -0.51
N ALA A 36 10.30 5.55 -0.81
CA ALA A 36 9.52 6.78 -0.69
C ALA A 36 8.30 6.79 -1.64
N ALA A 37 8.46 6.28 -2.86
CA ALA A 37 7.35 6.14 -3.82
C ALA A 37 6.30 5.14 -3.32
N ASN A 38 6.73 4.01 -2.75
CA ASN A 38 5.85 3.00 -2.16
C ASN A 38 5.08 3.58 -0.97
N GLU A 39 5.74 4.31 -0.07
CA GLU A 39 5.13 4.99 1.07
C GLU A 39 4.08 6.03 0.62
N SER A 40 4.38 6.81 -0.41
CA SER A 40 3.44 7.75 -1.01
C SER A 40 2.22 7.03 -1.62
N SER A 41 2.46 5.93 -2.35
CA SER A 41 1.41 5.08 -2.91
C SER A 41 0.53 4.48 -1.82
N ALA A 42 1.11 4.04 -0.71
CA ALA A 42 0.37 3.47 0.41
C ALA A 42 -0.50 4.52 1.11
N ALA A 43 0.02 5.72 1.34
CA ALA A 43 -0.74 6.84 1.88
C ALA A 43 -1.90 7.26 0.96
N ALA A 44 -1.73 7.21 -0.37
CA ALA A 44 -2.80 7.46 -1.32
C ALA A 44 -3.84 6.34 -1.35
N ALA A 45 -3.39 5.08 -1.27
CA ALA A 45 -4.26 3.91 -1.20
C ALA A 45 -5.13 3.92 0.06
N ILE A 46 -4.59 4.28 1.23
CA ILE A 46 -5.39 4.43 2.46
C ILE A 46 -6.48 5.50 2.30
N ARG A 47 -6.16 6.66 1.71
CA ARG A 47 -7.18 7.69 1.42
C ARG A 47 -8.27 7.17 0.47
N SER A 48 -7.88 6.39 -0.53
CA SER A 48 -8.81 5.76 -1.47
C SER A 48 -9.73 4.76 -0.76
N ILE A 49 -9.17 3.91 0.12
CA ILE A 49 -9.93 2.98 0.96
C ILE A 49 -10.90 3.74 1.85
N THR A 50 -10.45 4.79 2.55
CA THR A 50 -11.32 5.63 3.38
C THR A 50 -12.47 6.25 2.58
N SER A 51 -12.21 6.75 1.38
CA SER A 51 -13.28 7.28 0.51
C SER A 51 -14.25 6.19 0.05
N ALA A 52 -13.76 4.98 -0.23
CA ALA A 52 -14.58 3.83 -0.60
C ALA A 52 -15.44 3.35 0.57
N GLU A 53 -14.93 3.36 1.80
CA GLU A 53 -15.69 3.03 3.02
C GLU A 53 -16.86 4.00 3.23
N VAL A 54 -16.63 5.31 3.07
CA VAL A 54 -17.69 6.32 3.16
C VAL A 54 -18.75 6.12 2.07
N ALA A 55 -18.33 5.83 0.84
CA ALA A 55 -19.25 5.52 -0.25
C ALA A 55 -20.03 4.21 0.01
N TYR A 56 -19.38 3.18 0.55
CA TYR A 56 -19.99 1.90 0.91
C TYR A 56 -21.08 2.09 1.96
N TYR A 57 -20.81 2.89 3.00
CA TYR A 57 -21.79 3.22 4.04
C TYR A 57 -23.07 3.82 3.47
N GLY A 58 -22.96 4.71 2.47
CA GLY A 58 -24.10 5.29 1.78
C GLY A 58 -24.86 4.30 0.88
N ALA A 59 -24.15 3.35 0.27
CA ALA A 59 -24.74 2.34 -0.61
C ALA A 59 -25.42 1.20 0.14
N PHE A 60 -24.92 0.82 1.33
CA PHE A 60 -25.39 -0.32 2.12
C PHE A 60 -25.74 0.07 3.57
N PRO A 61 -26.79 0.90 3.77
CA PRO A 61 -27.12 1.45 5.09
C PRO A 61 -27.55 0.40 6.13
N THR A 62 -27.95 -0.80 5.70
CA THR A 62 -28.31 -1.92 6.60
C THR A 62 -27.10 -2.70 7.09
N ILE A 63 -25.88 -2.36 6.63
CA ILE A 63 -24.63 -2.99 7.04
C ILE A 63 -23.72 -1.97 7.72
N GLY A 64 -23.68 -0.74 7.20
CA GLY A 64 -22.73 0.29 7.63
C GLY A 64 -21.44 0.21 6.81
N TYR A 65 -20.28 0.32 7.44
CA TYR A 65 -18.97 0.18 6.77
C TYR A 65 -18.69 -1.28 6.36
N ALA A 66 -17.80 -1.47 5.39
CA ALA A 66 -17.45 -2.79 4.87
C ALA A 66 -16.77 -3.64 5.96
N VAL A 67 -17.03 -4.95 5.98
CA VAL A 67 -16.47 -5.84 7.02
C VAL A 67 -14.98 -6.07 6.75
N GLN A 68 -14.60 -6.20 5.48
CA GLN A 68 -13.25 -6.48 5.03
C GLN A 68 -12.93 -5.69 3.75
N LEU A 69 -11.63 -5.46 3.50
CA LEU A 69 -11.13 -4.73 2.33
C LEU A 69 -11.65 -5.26 0.99
N GLN A 70 -11.82 -6.58 0.87
CA GLN A 70 -12.27 -7.23 -0.36
C GLN A 70 -13.71 -6.85 -0.72
N ASP A 71 -14.57 -6.55 0.26
CA ASP A 71 -15.95 -6.16 0.02
C ASP A 71 -16.05 -4.82 -0.72
N LEU A 72 -15.01 -3.98 -0.66
CA LEU A 72 -14.93 -2.70 -1.37
C LEU A 72 -14.62 -2.85 -2.86
N GLY A 73 -13.98 -3.95 -3.29
CA GLY A 73 -13.46 -4.12 -4.65
C GLY A 73 -14.17 -5.19 -5.48
N ARG A 74 -13.91 -5.18 -6.81
CA ARG A 74 -14.13 -6.29 -7.76
C ARG A 74 -13.59 -5.94 -9.16
N THR A 75 -13.43 -6.94 -10.03
CA THR A 75 -13.21 -6.76 -11.47
C THR A 75 -14.51 -6.46 -12.23
N ALA A 76 -14.48 -5.45 -13.10
CA ALA A 76 -15.60 -5.08 -13.96
C ALA A 76 -15.88 -6.13 -15.07
N PRO A 77 -17.11 -6.21 -15.61
CA PRO A 77 -18.33 -5.50 -15.19
C PRO A 77 -18.88 -6.08 -13.88
N CYS A 78 -19.23 -5.22 -12.94
CA CYS A 78 -19.70 -5.65 -11.62
C CYS A 78 -20.93 -4.87 -11.17
N VAL A 79 -21.85 -5.58 -10.52
CA VAL A 79 -23.07 -5.04 -9.91
C VAL A 79 -22.77 -4.86 -8.42
N PRO A 80 -22.90 -3.64 -7.86
CA PRO A 80 -22.62 -3.39 -6.46
C PRO A 80 -23.51 -4.26 -5.56
N VAL A 81 -22.88 -5.13 -4.79
CA VAL A 81 -23.50 -5.91 -3.72
C VAL A 81 -22.63 -5.78 -2.47
N PRO A 82 -23.15 -6.08 -1.26
CA PRO A 82 -22.37 -5.91 -0.03
C PRO A 82 -21.00 -6.58 0.01
N THR A 83 -20.82 -7.70 -0.69
CA THR A 83 -19.55 -8.46 -0.74
C THR A 83 -18.68 -8.08 -1.96
N SER A 84 -19.16 -7.17 -2.81
CA SER A 84 -18.40 -6.63 -3.93
C SER A 84 -19.01 -5.30 -4.39
N ALA A 85 -18.63 -4.22 -3.72
CA ALA A 85 -19.20 -2.89 -3.91
C ALA A 85 -18.66 -2.15 -5.15
N CYS A 86 -17.57 -2.64 -5.76
CA CYS A 86 -16.96 -2.03 -6.95
C CYS A 86 -16.46 -0.59 -6.77
N LEU A 87 -16.09 -0.24 -5.54
CA LEU A 87 -15.61 1.10 -5.17
C LEU A 87 -14.09 1.20 -5.22
N LEU A 88 -13.39 0.06 -5.23
CA LEU A 88 -11.94 -0.04 -5.23
C LEU A 88 -11.44 -0.93 -6.37
N ASP A 89 -10.25 -0.65 -6.89
CA ASP A 89 -9.57 -1.53 -7.85
C ASP A 89 -9.28 -2.90 -7.23
N ASN A 90 -9.39 -3.95 -8.05
CA ASN A 90 -9.23 -5.33 -7.60
C ASN A 90 -7.81 -5.64 -7.12
N ASN A 91 -6.77 -4.96 -7.63
CA ASN A 91 -5.41 -5.20 -7.16
C ASN A 91 -5.21 -4.64 -5.75
N LEU A 92 -5.79 -3.47 -5.45
CA LEU A 92 -5.73 -2.91 -4.11
C LEU A 92 -6.62 -3.67 -3.13
N ALA A 93 -7.84 -4.05 -3.55
CA ALA A 93 -8.77 -4.79 -2.69
C ALA A 93 -8.25 -6.18 -2.28
N ASN A 94 -7.39 -6.79 -3.11
CA ASN A 94 -6.74 -8.08 -2.84
C ASN A 94 -5.32 -7.96 -2.28
N ALA A 95 -4.82 -6.75 -2.02
CA ALA A 95 -3.50 -6.52 -1.43
C ALA A 95 -3.51 -6.79 0.09
N VAL A 96 -4.14 -7.88 0.53
CA VAL A 96 -4.32 -8.25 1.94
C VAL A 96 -3.08 -8.94 2.53
N PRO A 97 -3.00 -9.16 3.85
CA PRO A 97 -1.86 -9.85 4.46
C PRO A 97 -1.57 -11.21 3.84
N GLY A 98 -0.31 -11.46 3.48
CA GLY A 98 0.10 -12.69 2.78
C GLY A 98 -0.06 -12.66 1.26
N SER A 99 -0.57 -11.57 0.68
CA SER A 99 -0.55 -11.33 -0.76
C SER A 99 0.78 -10.74 -1.24
N GLY A 100 0.92 -10.54 -2.56
CA GLY A 100 2.05 -9.78 -3.14
C GLY A 100 2.00 -8.27 -2.85
N GLY A 101 0.94 -7.77 -2.21
CA GLY A 101 0.72 -6.37 -1.91
C GLY A 101 0.44 -5.50 -3.14
N HIS A 102 0.22 -4.21 -2.88
CA HIS A 102 0.10 -3.15 -3.87
C HIS A 102 1.19 -2.13 -3.62
N SER A 103 2.06 -1.91 -4.61
CA SER A 103 3.24 -1.03 -4.50
C SER A 103 4.13 -1.36 -3.28
N GLY A 104 4.33 -2.64 -2.98
CA GLY A 104 5.17 -3.09 -1.86
C GLY A 104 4.50 -3.00 -0.48
N TYR A 105 3.23 -2.65 -0.42
CA TYR A 105 2.45 -2.56 0.82
C TYR A 105 1.29 -3.56 0.82
N GLN A 106 0.94 -4.04 2.00
CA GLN A 106 -0.27 -4.81 2.24
C GLN A 106 -1.24 -3.98 3.08
N PHE A 107 -2.52 -4.18 2.85
CA PHE A 107 -3.60 -3.35 3.31
C PHE A 107 -4.65 -4.19 4.01
N LEU A 108 -5.34 -3.58 4.97
CA LEU A 108 -6.51 -4.13 5.59
C LEU A 108 -7.53 -3.01 5.77
N ALA A 109 -8.79 -3.32 5.57
CA ALA A 109 -9.89 -2.51 6.03
C ALA A 109 -10.78 -3.41 6.88
N THR A 110 -11.20 -2.95 8.04
CA THR A 110 -12.01 -3.72 8.97
C THR A 110 -13.12 -2.86 9.51
N GLY A 111 -14.36 -3.25 9.20
CA GLY A 111 -15.56 -2.70 9.81
C GLY A 111 -15.65 -3.11 11.27
N LEU A 112 -15.92 -2.15 12.13
CA LEU A 112 -16.03 -2.35 13.58
C LEU A 112 -17.46 -2.12 14.04
N ASN A 113 -17.89 -3.00 14.92
CA ASN A 113 -19.20 -2.97 15.55
C ASN A 113 -19.05 -2.78 17.06
N PHE A 114 -19.71 -1.77 17.62
CA PHE A 114 -19.67 -1.45 19.05
C PHE A 114 -21.01 -1.72 19.73
N GLY A 115 -21.60 -2.90 19.49
CA GLY A 115 -22.92 -3.26 20.01
C GLY A 115 -24.09 -2.66 19.23
N SER A 116 -23.82 -2.24 17.98
CA SER A 116 -24.81 -1.75 17.02
C SER A 116 -25.25 -2.92 16.12
N PRO A 117 -26.41 -2.88 15.44
CA PRO A 117 -26.66 -3.82 14.34
C PRO A 117 -25.76 -3.57 13.11
N LEU A 118 -25.09 -2.42 13.06
CA LEU A 118 -24.27 -1.97 11.92
C LEU A 118 -22.80 -1.79 12.30
N ASN A 119 -21.91 -1.91 11.32
CA ASN A 119 -20.53 -1.46 11.43
C ASN A 119 -20.51 0.07 11.46
N SER A 120 -20.38 0.66 12.64
CA SER A 120 -20.45 2.11 12.86
C SER A 120 -19.10 2.80 12.75
N ALA A 121 -18.02 2.05 12.65
CA ALA A 121 -16.68 2.58 12.38
C ALA A 121 -15.90 1.63 11.46
N PHE A 122 -14.78 2.10 10.95
CA PHE A 122 -13.81 1.25 10.26
C PHE A 122 -12.39 1.62 10.67
N VAL A 123 -11.46 0.70 10.43
CA VAL A 123 -10.02 0.93 10.47
C VAL A 123 -9.45 0.47 9.14
N ALA A 124 -8.77 1.37 8.44
CA ALA A 124 -7.94 1.06 7.29
C ALA A 124 -6.47 1.11 7.73
N GLY A 125 -5.72 0.06 7.46
CA GLY A 125 -4.31 -0.07 7.81
C GLY A 125 -3.46 -0.46 6.61
N ALA A 126 -2.19 -0.04 6.61
CA ALA A 126 -1.19 -0.47 5.65
C ALA A 126 0.15 -0.73 6.36
N THR A 127 0.78 -1.86 6.04
CA THR A 127 2.16 -2.20 6.45
C THR A 127 2.98 -2.59 5.21
N PRO A 128 4.29 -2.38 5.21
CA PRO A 128 5.15 -2.85 4.12
C PRO A 128 5.17 -4.38 4.08
N VAL A 129 5.18 -4.96 2.88
CA VAL A 129 5.25 -6.43 2.69
C VAL A 129 6.59 -6.97 3.20
N THR A 130 7.66 -6.26 2.90
CA THR A 130 9.00 -6.50 3.45
C THR A 130 9.47 -5.27 4.21
N PRO A 131 9.45 -5.30 5.55
CA PRO A 131 9.94 -4.19 6.36
C PRO A 131 11.35 -3.79 5.94
N SER A 132 11.64 -2.49 5.97
CA SER A 132 12.93 -1.86 5.63
C SER A 132 13.46 -2.06 4.19
N SER A 133 12.71 -2.73 3.32
CA SER A 133 13.04 -2.88 1.89
C SER A 133 11.95 -2.32 0.97
N SER A 134 10.68 -2.66 1.26
CA SER A 134 9.52 -2.11 0.54
C SER A 134 9.04 -0.77 1.11
N GLY A 135 9.29 -0.51 2.39
CA GLY A 135 8.98 0.73 3.08
C GLY A 135 9.41 0.70 4.54
N THR A 136 9.39 1.87 5.19
CA THR A 136 9.86 2.06 6.58
C THR A 136 8.77 2.55 7.53
N ARG A 137 7.57 2.83 7.02
CA ARG A 137 6.45 3.37 7.78
C ARG A 137 5.19 2.54 7.58
N ASP A 138 4.43 2.42 8.65
CA ASP A 138 3.06 1.91 8.62
C ASP A 138 2.11 3.10 8.55
N PHE A 139 0.95 2.88 7.93
CA PHE A 139 -0.10 3.90 7.81
C PHE A 139 -1.41 3.35 8.31
N CYS A 140 -2.27 4.22 8.81
CA CYS A 140 -3.64 3.87 9.08
C CYS A 140 -4.56 5.09 9.01
N SER A 141 -5.85 4.83 8.85
CA SER A 141 -6.91 5.82 8.98
C SER A 141 -8.13 5.15 9.57
N ILE A 142 -8.97 5.95 10.22
CA ILE A 142 -10.22 5.48 10.83
C ILE A 142 -11.35 6.35 10.29
N THR A 143 -12.55 6.20 10.86
CA THR A 143 -13.75 6.97 10.49
C THR A 143 -13.59 8.49 10.53
N ASP A 144 -12.55 9.03 11.17
CA ASP A 144 -12.26 10.47 11.16
C ASP A 144 -11.57 10.97 9.88
N GLY A 145 -11.13 10.07 9.01
CA GLY A 145 -10.45 10.37 7.77
C GLY A 145 -9.02 10.90 7.91
N ALA A 146 -8.49 11.03 9.13
CA ALA A 146 -7.12 11.47 9.34
C ALA A 146 -6.15 10.33 9.01
N LEU A 147 -5.14 10.63 8.19
CA LEU A 147 -4.03 9.72 7.93
C LEU A 147 -3.06 9.77 9.10
N ARG A 148 -2.72 8.60 9.62
CA ARG A 148 -1.74 8.42 10.70
C ARG A 148 -0.63 7.51 10.24
N SER A 149 0.52 7.64 10.87
CA SER A 149 1.69 6.84 10.54
C SER A 149 2.60 6.63 11.73
N GLN A 150 3.39 5.57 11.66
CA GLN A 150 4.48 5.31 12.58
C GLN A 150 5.63 4.63 11.85
N THR A 151 6.79 4.50 12.50
CA THR A 151 7.87 3.64 12.01
C THR A 151 7.39 2.19 12.00
N THR A 152 7.66 1.46 10.92
CA THR A 152 7.17 0.09 10.77
C THR A 152 7.79 -0.83 11.80
N THR A 153 6.95 -1.61 12.48
CA THR A 153 7.39 -2.75 13.31
C THR A 153 7.34 -4.06 12.53
N GLY A 154 6.90 -4.03 11.27
CA GLY A 154 6.54 -5.21 10.48
C GLY A 154 5.26 -5.90 10.99
N GLY A 155 4.81 -6.89 10.23
CA GLY A 155 3.63 -7.68 10.56
C GLY A 155 2.35 -7.23 9.86
N VAL A 156 1.21 -7.55 10.48
CA VAL A 156 -0.12 -7.34 9.91
C VAL A 156 -0.52 -5.86 10.04
N PRO A 157 -1.18 -5.26 9.03
CA PRO A 157 -1.74 -3.92 9.15
C PRO A 157 -2.64 -3.74 10.37
N PRO A 158 -2.67 -2.55 10.98
CA PRO A 158 -3.50 -2.29 12.15
C PRO A 158 -4.98 -2.49 11.79
N ASN A 159 -5.68 -3.27 12.62
CA ASN A 159 -7.07 -3.68 12.40
C ASN A 159 -8.01 -3.28 13.54
N THR A 160 -7.51 -2.56 14.55
CA THR A 160 -8.29 -2.06 15.68
C THR A 160 -8.16 -0.55 15.81
N LEU A 161 -9.20 0.07 16.35
CA LEU A 161 -9.24 1.52 16.57
C LEU A 161 -8.10 1.97 17.49
N ALA A 162 -7.85 1.21 18.57
CA ALA A 162 -6.79 1.49 19.52
C ALA A 162 -5.39 1.42 18.88
N ALA A 163 -5.13 0.41 18.04
CA ALA A 163 -3.86 0.29 17.34
C ALA A 163 -3.61 1.47 16.39
N CYS A 164 -4.63 1.88 15.62
CA CYS A 164 -4.47 3.01 14.70
C CYS A 164 -4.34 4.36 15.43
N LEU A 165 -5.09 4.57 16.52
CA LEU A 165 -5.00 5.80 17.31
C LEU A 165 -3.67 5.99 18.04
N ALA A 166 -2.89 4.91 18.23
CA ALA A 166 -1.53 5.00 18.76
C ALA A 166 -0.56 5.65 17.77
N TYR A 167 -0.90 5.72 16.48
CA TYR A 167 -0.02 6.30 15.46
C TYR A 167 -0.14 7.83 15.48
N ALA A 168 0.98 8.52 15.24
CA ALA A 168 0.98 9.96 15.10
C ALA A 168 0.25 10.38 13.81
N ILE A 169 -0.48 11.50 13.86
CA ILE A 169 -1.12 12.08 12.66
C ILE A 169 -0.01 12.43 11.65
N ALA A 170 -0.12 11.89 10.44
CA ALA A 170 0.82 12.16 9.37
C ALA A 170 0.52 13.55 8.79
N GLN A 171 1.49 14.47 8.88
CA GLN A 171 1.47 15.75 8.18
C GLN A 171 1.78 15.55 6.70
#